data_AF-A0A8S3EFA0-F1
#
_entry.id   AF-A0A8S3EFA0-F1
#
_cell.length_a   1.000
_cell.length_b   1.000
_cell.length_c   1.000
_cell.angle_alpha   90.00
_cell.angle_beta   90.00
_cell.angle_gamma   90.00
#
_symmetry.space_group_name_H-M   'P 1'
#
loop_
_entity.id
_entity.type
_entity.pdbx_description
1 polymer ?
#
loop_
_entity_poly.entity_id
_entity_poly.type
_entity_poly.pdbx_seq_one_letter_code
_entity_poly.pdbx_strand_id
1 'polypeptide(L)'
;YIPYFYASLPSETFTAADCERFKQNFHAALRSEMRGKDTIASDIVLSVELEHKSSIYGFQPDSKRQQVLKICVLLPRFIATSRRILEGGFSWTGNKTQLDGYKTFETNIDFEIRLMADLNMVGCNWIEIPAGKYSIREMVTRGITHQLKIHSRCQMEVDVWAHDIISYPTEGDWQRIAPLRIMSYDIECAGRKGIFPEPEHDPVIQIASMVIRQGDKEEFIKTVFTLGTCANIAGVEVIECKTEHALLEKWSDFVREVDPDIITGYNIQNFDFSYLLARAKTLNIPTFPYLGRLKDVKTTARVTVLQSKQLGRRENKQINLEGRILFDLLL
;
A
#
# COMPACT_ATOMS: atom_id res chain seq x y z
N TYR A 1 6.97 0.03 13.93
CA TYR A 1 7.86 1.11 13.45
C TYR A 1 7.19 2.44 13.75
N ILE A 2 7.94 3.46 14.16
CA ILE A 2 7.37 4.73 14.66
C ILE A 2 7.70 5.85 13.66
N PRO A 3 6.69 6.54 13.10
CA PRO A 3 6.91 7.71 12.24
C PRO A 3 7.63 8.84 13.00
N TYR A 4 8.58 9.48 12.34
CA TYR A 4 9.28 10.64 12.89
C TYR A 4 9.67 11.66 11.82
N PHE A 5 9.96 12.86 12.26
CA PHE A 5 10.53 13.94 11.47
C PHE A 5 11.45 14.80 12.36
N TYR A 6 12.13 15.80 11.79
CA TYR A 6 13.02 16.67 12.56
C TYR A 6 12.56 18.13 12.57
N ALA A 7 12.93 18.87 13.62
CA ALA A 7 12.70 20.30 13.73
C ALA A 7 13.94 21.02 14.31
N SER A 8 14.09 22.31 13.98
CA SER A 8 15.10 23.16 14.61
C SER A 8 14.85 23.34 16.11
N LEU A 9 15.90 23.66 16.87
CA LEU A 9 15.75 23.99 18.27
C LEU A 9 14.87 25.24 18.48
N PRO A 10 14.06 25.28 19.55
CA PRO A 10 13.34 26.49 19.95
C PRO A 10 14.23 27.66 20.37
N SER A 11 15.38 27.35 20.96
CA SER A 11 16.39 28.33 21.37
C SER A 11 17.75 27.66 21.45
N GLU A 12 18.83 28.44 21.39
CA GLU A 12 20.20 27.93 21.61
C GLU A 12 20.41 27.37 23.03
N THR A 13 19.56 27.77 23.96
CA THR A 13 19.57 27.30 25.36
C THR A 13 18.73 26.05 25.60
N PHE A 14 18.08 25.50 24.55
CA PHE A 14 17.24 24.32 24.69
C PHE A 14 18.10 23.09 25.02
N THR A 15 17.71 22.34 26.06
CA THR A 15 18.46 21.18 26.54
C THR A 15 17.61 19.91 26.58
N ALA A 16 18.25 18.77 26.85
CA ALA A 16 17.54 17.49 27.02
C ALA A 16 16.49 17.53 28.16
N ALA A 17 16.69 18.38 29.18
CA ALA A 17 15.72 18.56 30.27
C ALA A 17 14.42 19.24 29.80
N ASP A 18 14.46 19.96 28.66
CA ASP A 18 13.30 20.64 28.11
C ASP A 18 12.44 19.74 27.21
N CYS A 19 12.99 18.63 26.73
CA CYS A 19 12.35 17.71 25.78
C CYS A 19 10.96 17.24 26.24
N GLU A 20 10.84 16.75 27.48
CA GLU A 20 9.56 16.21 27.98
C GLU A 20 8.51 17.32 28.11
N ARG A 21 8.91 18.50 28.60
CA ARG A 21 8.02 19.66 28.70
C ARG A 21 7.58 20.14 27.33
N PHE A 22 8.50 20.21 26.36
CA PHE A 22 8.19 20.55 24.97
C PHE A 22 7.21 19.55 24.36
N LYS A 23 7.48 18.24 24.51
CA LYS A 23 6.60 17.14 24.07
C LYS A 23 5.17 17.32 24.60
N GLN A 24 5.00 17.55 25.89
CA GLN A 24 3.67 17.70 26.51
C GLN A 24 2.90 18.90 25.96
N ASN A 25 3.55 20.05 25.81
CA ASN A 25 2.93 21.25 25.26
C ASN A 25 2.61 21.07 23.76
N PHE A 26 3.51 20.44 23.01
CA PHE A 26 3.30 20.16 21.59
C PHE A 26 2.16 19.15 21.37
N HIS A 27 2.09 18.11 22.21
CA HIS A 27 0.98 17.16 22.22
C HIS A 27 -0.36 17.87 22.48
N ALA A 28 -0.42 18.77 23.47
CA ALA A 28 -1.61 19.55 23.76
C ALA A 28 -2.02 20.46 22.59
N ALA A 29 -1.06 21.12 21.94
CA ALA A 29 -1.31 21.93 20.75
C ALA A 29 -1.90 21.10 19.60
N LEU A 30 -1.29 19.95 19.28
CA LEU A 30 -1.81 19.01 18.28
C LEU A 30 -3.22 18.52 18.61
N ARG A 31 -3.47 18.15 19.87
CA ARG A 31 -4.77 17.68 20.33
C ARG A 31 -5.86 18.76 20.19
N SER A 32 -5.52 20.03 20.37
CA SER A 32 -6.47 21.14 20.27
C SER A 32 -6.94 21.40 18.82
N GLU A 33 -6.07 21.12 17.84
CA GLU A 33 -6.37 21.23 16.41
C GLU A 33 -7.21 20.07 15.88
N MET A 34 -7.23 18.93 16.59
CA MET A 34 -8.01 17.76 16.23
C MET A 34 -9.47 17.93 16.64
N ARG A 35 -10.31 18.44 15.73
CA ARG A 35 -11.77 18.50 15.91
C ARG A 35 -12.43 17.20 15.42
N GLY A 36 -13.18 16.49 16.28
CA GLY A 36 -14.05 15.37 15.88
C GLY A 36 -13.76 14.01 16.56
N LYS A 37 -14.32 12.91 16.00
CA LYS A 37 -14.28 11.52 16.51
C LYS A 37 -12.86 10.92 16.67
N ASP A 38 -11.81 11.65 16.27
CA ASP A 38 -10.40 11.29 16.45
C ASP A 38 -9.84 11.73 17.82
N THR A 39 -10.64 11.73 18.89
CA THR A 39 -10.11 11.84 20.25
C THR A 39 -9.47 10.51 20.64
N ILE A 40 -8.31 10.23 20.04
CA ILE A 40 -7.48 9.11 20.44
C ILE A 40 -7.09 9.38 21.90
N ALA A 41 -7.38 8.42 22.78
CA ALA A 41 -7.04 8.54 24.20
C ALA A 41 -5.52 8.54 24.43
N SER A 42 -4.75 7.94 23.51
CA SER A 42 -3.29 7.82 23.59
C SER A 42 -2.56 9.10 23.17
N ASP A 43 -1.30 9.19 23.61
CA ASP A 43 -0.38 10.23 23.20
C ASP A 43 -0.17 10.23 21.68
N ILE A 44 -0.26 11.41 21.07
CA ILE A 44 -0.01 11.64 19.64
C ILE A 44 1.49 11.85 19.40
N VAL A 45 2.15 12.57 20.30
CA VAL A 45 3.60 12.82 20.27
C VAL A 45 4.23 11.84 21.25
N LEU A 46 5.00 10.89 20.73
CA LEU A 46 5.52 9.77 21.50
C LEU A 46 6.84 10.12 22.20
N SER A 47 7.77 10.74 21.46
CA SER A 47 9.04 11.22 22.00
C SER A 47 9.52 12.48 21.29
N VAL A 48 10.33 13.25 22.01
CA VAL A 48 11.10 14.39 21.51
C VAL A 48 12.51 14.23 22.03
N GLU A 49 13.48 14.07 21.14
CA GLU A 49 14.86 13.74 21.48
C GLU A 49 15.82 14.69 20.75
N LEU A 50 16.98 14.97 21.35
CA LEU A 50 18.03 15.76 20.70
C LEU A 50 18.92 14.86 19.85
N GLU A 51 19.08 15.21 18.58
CA GLU A 51 20.05 14.58 17.67
C GLU A 51 20.98 15.64 17.05
N HIS A 52 22.18 15.21 16.63
CA HIS A 52 23.11 16.05 15.89
C HIS A 52 23.04 15.69 14.40
N LYS A 53 22.65 16.65 13.56
CA LYS A 53 22.51 16.48 12.10
C LYS A 53 23.16 17.65 11.36
N SER A 54 23.41 17.45 10.07
CA SER A 54 23.83 18.53 9.16
C SER A 54 22.80 18.69 8.06
N SER A 55 22.66 19.91 7.53
CA SER A 55 21.86 20.12 6.34
C SER A 55 22.54 19.48 5.13
N ILE A 56 21.76 18.89 4.23
CA ILE A 56 22.24 18.44 2.91
C ILE A 56 22.64 19.64 2.01
N TYR A 57 22.11 20.83 2.28
CA TYR A 57 22.35 22.01 1.46
C TYR A 57 23.64 22.73 1.88
N GLY A 58 24.62 22.73 0.98
CA GLY A 58 25.92 23.37 1.17
C GLY A 58 26.90 22.49 1.96
N PHE A 59 28.20 22.80 1.84
CA PHE A 59 29.23 22.11 2.60
C PHE A 59 29.25 22.62 4.05
N GLN A 60 29.14 21.70 5.01
CA GLN A 60 29.31 21.98 6.43
C GLN A 60 30.30 20.97 7.00
N PRO A 61 31.42 21.41 7.62
CA PRO A 61 32.34 20.48 8.26
C PRO A 61 31.65 19.75 9.42
N ASP A 62 32.08 18.53 9.75
CA ASP A 62 31.47 17.72 10.81
C ASP A 62 31.44 18.42 12.18
N SER A 63 32.39 19.32 12.43
CA SER A 63 32.44 20.17 13.63
C SER A 63 31.29 21.18 13.73
N LYS A 64 30.49 21.37 12.68
CA LYS A 64 29.33 22.27 12.62
C LYS A 64 27.99 21.54 12.57
N ARG A 65 27.94 20.26 12.93
CA ARG A 65 26.64 19.56 13.12
C ARG A 65 25.76 20.34 14.07
N GLN A 66 24.53 20.57 13.65
CA GLN A 66 23.53 21.32 14.40
C GLN A 66 22.72 20.36 15.25
N GLN A 67 22.36 20.81 16.45
CA GLN A 67 21.36 20.12 17.26
C GLN A 67 19.98 20.34 16.66
N VAL A 68 19.20 19.27 16.59
CA VAL A 68 17.83 19.25 16.10
C VAL A 68 16.97 18.39 17.03
N LEU A 69 15.67 18.65 17.02
CA LEU A 69 14.68 17.81 17.67
C LEU A 69 14.29 16.69 16.70
N LYS A 70 14.42 15.44 17.11
CA LYS A 70 13.71 14.31 16.50
C LYS A 70 12.38 14.13 17.21
N ILE A 71 11.30 14.20 16.45
CA ILE A 71 9.95 14.13 16.98
C ILE A 71 9.27 12.90 16.43
N CYS A 72 8.93 11.96 17.32
CA CYS A 72 8.19 10.74 17.00
C CYS A 72 6.69 10.96 17.21
N VAL A 73 5.87 10.55 16.26
CA VAL A 73 4.41 10.67 16.33
C VAL A 73 3.73 9.32 16.15
N LEU A 74 2.52 9.18 16.67
CA LEU A 74 1.79 7.90 16.70
C LEU A 74 1.46 7.36 15.30
N LEU A 75 1.09 8.23 14.36
CA LEU A 75 0.66 7.86 13.00
C LEU A 75 1.23 8.84 11.97
N PRO A 76 1.56 8.39 10.75
CA PRO A 76 2.09 9.24 9.68
C PRO A 76 1.20 10.44 9.36
N ARG A 77 -0.13 10.27 9.44
CA ARG A 77 -1.12 11.32 9.18
C ARG A 77 -0.95 12.56 10.07
N PHE A 78 -0.30 12.43 11.23
CA PHE A 78 -0.07 13.55 12.14
C PHE A 78 1.12 14.43 11.74
N ILE A 79 1.98 14.00 10.83
CA ILE A 79 3.18 14.77 10.42
C ILE A 79 2.78 16.10 9.74
N ALA A 80 1.76 16.09 8.88
CA ALA A 80 1.32 17.31 8.18
C ALA A 80 0.80 18.40 9.15
N THR A 81 -0.04 18.00 10.12
CA THR A 81 -0.54 18.92 11.15
C THR A 81 0.59 19.35 12.10
N SER A 82 1.48 18.43 12.46
CA SER A 82 2.67 18.71 13.28
C SER A 82 3.54 19.78 12.64
N ARG A 83 3.82 19.64 11.34
CA ARG A 83 4.55 20.63 10.55
C ARG A 83 3.88 22.00 10.61
N ARG A 84 2.58 22.08 10.36
CA ARG A 84 1.83 23.36 10.36
C ARG A 84 1.91 24.07 11.70
N ILE A 85 1.74 23.35 12.82
CA ILE A 85 1.81 23.92 14.17
C ILE A 85 3.23 24.40 14.47
N LEU A 86 4.24 23.62 14.09
CA LEU A 86 5.63 23.98 14.31
C LEU A 86 6.04 25.21 13.47
N GLU A 87 5.79 25.18 12.17
CA GLU A 87 6.15 26.27 11.25
C GLU A 87 5.29 27.54 11.49
N GLY A 88 4.08 27.40 12.05
CA GLY A 88 3.26 28.52 12.47
C GLY A 88 3.64 29.11 13.83
N GLY A 89 4.53 28.43 14.57
CA GLY A 89 4.86 28.77 15.95
C GLY A 89 3.79 28.30 16.93
N PHE A 90 4.21 27.76 18.07
CA PHE A 90 3.31 27.47 19.18
C PHE A 90 3.99 27.79 20.52
N SER A 91 3.17 28.23 21.48
CA SER A 91 3.63 28.60 22.81
C SER A 91 3.86 27.38 23.70
N TRP A 92 4.97 27.36 24.42
CA TRP A 92 5.25 26.38 25.45
C TRP A 92 6.00 27.03 26.62
N THR A 93 5.90 26.40 27.80
CA THR A 93 6.32 26.97 29.09
C THR A 93 7.82 27.24 29.26
N GLY A 94 8.67 26.93 28.27
CA GLY A 94 10.10 27.26 28.26
C GLY A 94 10.49 28.39 27.30
N ASN A 95 9.57 28.89 26.48
CA ASN A 95 9.86 29.98 25.53
C ASN A 95 9.29 31.30 26.07
N LYS A 96 10.17 32.22 26.49
CA LYS A 96 9.76 33.50 27.09
C LYS A 96 9.55 34.63 26.07
N THR A 97 10.02 34.50 24.82
CA THR A 97 10.12 35.69 23.94
C THR A 97 10.03 35.49 22.42
N GLN A 98 9.88 34.29 21.85
CA GLN A 98 9.82 34.19 20.37
C GLN A 98 8.76 33.22 19.84
N LEU A 99 7.80 33.78 19.09
CA LEU A 99 6.75 33.08 18.33
C LEU A 99 7.23 32.66 16.93
N ASP A 100 8.53 32.81 16.62
CA ASP A 100 9.05 32.46 15.30
C ASP A 100 8.90 30.95 15.07
N GLY A 101 8.30 30.60 13.93
CA GLY A 101 8.04 29.21 13.56
C GLY A 101 9.30 28.37 13.51
N TYR A 102 9.20 27.11 13.95
CA TYR A 102 10.29 26.16 13.90
C TYR A 102 10.46 25.66 12.47
N LYS A 103 11.70 25.60 11.98
CA LYS A 103 11.99 24.98 10.68
C LYS A 103 11.86 23.47 10.82
N THR A 104 11.05 22.84 9.96
CA THR A 104 10.92 21.38 9.93
C THR A 104 11.73 20.76 8.80
N PHE A 105 12.14 19.52 8.99
CA PHE A 105 12.91 18.74 8.03
C PHE A 105 12.32 17.35 7.90
N GLU A 106 12.41 16.81 6.68
CA GLU A 106 11.94 15.45 6.35
C GLU A 106 10.46 15.19 6.67
N THR A 107 9.63 16.23 6.68
CA THR A 107 8.17 16.17 6.90
C THR A 107 7.38 15.79 5.65
N ASN A 108 8.05 15.57 4.52
CA ASN A 108 7.45 15.26 3.22
C ASN A 108 8.05 13.98 2.61
N ILE A 109 8.50 13.06 3.46
CA ILE A 109 8.95 11.73 3.06
C ILE A 109 7.84 10.75 3.40
N ASP A 110 7.41 9.98 2.40
CA ASP A 110 6.39 8.95 2.58
C ASP A 110 6.84 7.92 3.62
N PHE A 111 5.90 7.43 4.41
CA PHE A 111 6.19 6.57 5.55
C PHE A 111 6.85 5.25 5.14
N GLU A 112 6.41 4.68 4.03
CA GLU A 112 6.93 3.45 3.45
C GLU A 112 8.37 3.65 2.97
N ILE A 113 8.65 4.76 2.30
CA ILE A 113 10.00 5.12 1.82
C ILE A 113 10.95 5.32 2.99
N ARG A 114 10.48 6.00 4.04
CA ARG A 114 11.22 6.18 5.29
C ARG A 114 11.54 4.84 5.95
N LEU A 115 10.55 3.97 6.12
CA LEU A 115 10.74 2.62 6.69
C LEU A 115 11.78 1.83 5.89
N MET A 116 11.67 1.87 4.56
CA MET A 116 12.61 1.21 3.67
C MET A 116 14.03 1.74 3.84
N ALA A 117 14.20 3.06 3.86
CA ALA A 117 15.51 3.69 4.06
C ALA A 117 16.15 3.32 5.41
N ASP A 118 15.38 3.36 6.49
CA ASP A 118 15.86 3.04 7.84
C ASP A 118 16.28 1.58 8.00
N LEU A 119 15.61 0.66 7.30
CA LEU A 119 15.93 -0.77 7.31
C LEU A 119 16.91 -1.18 6.21
N ASN A 120 17.44 -0.24 5.43
CA ASN A 120 18.24 -0.52 4.22
C ASN A 120 17.53 -1.52 3.28
N MET A 121 16.22 -1.37 3.12
CA MET A 121 15.39 -2.16 2.23
C MET A 121 15.21 -1.45 0.90
N VAL A 122 15.33 -2.21 -0.18
CA VAL A 122 15.07 -1.76 -1.56
C VAL A 122 13.85 -2.46 -2.14
N GLY A 123 13.40 -2.03 -3.32
CA GLY A 123 12.34 -2.73 -4.05
C GLY A 123 12.78 -4.14 -4.46
N CYS A 124 11.85 -5.10 -4.45
CA CYS A 124 12.09 -6.50 -4.81
C CYS A 124 13.23 -7.18 -4.00
N ASN A 125 13.38 -6.80 -2.74
CA ASN A 125 14.46 -7.29 -1.90
C ASN A 125 14.15 -8.64 -1.22
N TRP A 126 15.20 -9.43 -0.95
CA TRP A 126 15.10 -10.56 -0.03
C TRP A 126 15.17 -10.08 1.43
N ILE A 127 14.22 -10.56 2.22
CA ILE A 127 14.15 -10.29 3.66
C ILE A 127 14.18 -11.61 4.43
N GLU A 128 14.83 -11.61 5.59
CA GLU A 128 14.76 -12.69 6.57
C GLU A 128 14.13 -12.19 7.86
N ILE A 129 13.34 -13.07 8.46
CA ILE A 129 12.78 -12.88 9.79
C ILE A 129 13.35 -14.02 10.66
N PRO A 130 14.28 -13.73 11.60
CA PRO A 130 14.96 -14.76 12.36
C PRO A 130 14.00 -15.59 13.22
N ALA A 131 14.36 -16.84 13.47
CA ALA A 131 13.59 -17.73 14.35
C ALA A 131 13.40 -17.10 15.74
N GLY A 132 12.17 -17.16 16.27
CA GLY A 132 11.83 -16.58 17.58
C GLY A 132 11.59 -15.06 17.56
N LYS A 133 11.75 -14.39 16.41
CA LYS A 133 11.48 -12.95 16.26
C LYS A 133 10.10 -12.61 15.70
N TYR A 134 9.32 -13.63 15.34
CA TYR A 134 7.98 -13.46 14.80
C TYR A 134 6.95 -14.33 15.49
N SER A 135 5.71 -13.88 15.45
CA SER A 135 4.54 -14.68 15.81
C SER A 135 3.69 -14.93 14.59
N ILE A 136 3.34 -16.19 14.33
CA ILE A 136 2.40 -16.56 13.27
C ILE A 136 0.99 -16.23 13.75
N ARG A 137 0.20 -15.55 12.92
CA ARG A 137 -1.22 -15.35 13.18
C ARG A 137 -1.98 -16.63 12.88
N GLU A 138 -2.77 -17.09 13.84
CA GLU A 138 -3.59 -18.30 13.72
C GLU A 138 -5.06 -17.95 13.50
N MET A 139 -5.83 -18.91 12.98
CA MET A 139 -7.28 -18.77 12.94
C MET A 139 -7.83 -18.82 14.36
N VAL A 140 -8.39 -17.70 14.84
CA VAL A 140 -9.13 -17.66 16.09
C VAL A 140 -10.36 -18.57 15.96
N THR A 141 -10.23 -19.81 16.42
CA THR A 141 -11.36 -20.67 16.73
C THR A 141 -11.90 -20.23 18.09
N ARG A 142 -13.24 -20.08 18.18
CA ARG A 142 -13.96 -19.47 19.31
C ARG A 142 -13.33 -19.82 20.67
N GLY A 143 -12.75 -18.83 21.36
CA GLY A 143 -12.38 -18.96 22.77
C GLY A 143 -10.99 -18.47 23.20
N ILE A 144 -10.08 -18.08 22.29
CA ILE A 144 -8.74 -17.59 22.66
C ILE A 144 -8.68 -16.05 22.50
N THR A 145 -8.49 -15.35 23.61
CA THR A 145 -8.72 -13.89 23.76
C THR A 145 -7.55 -13.00 23.33
N HIS A 146 -6.40 -13.55 22.90
CA HIS A 146 -5.20 -12.74 22.62
C HIS A 146 -4.49 -12.98 21.28
N GLN A 147 -5.01 -13.84 20.40
CA GLN A 147 -4.42 -14.03 19.08
C GLN A 147 -5.08 -13.09 18.06
N LEU A 148 -4.25 -12.35 17.30
CA LEU A 148 -4.71 -11.49 16.22
C LEU A 148 -5.28 -12.34 15.08
N LYS A 149 -6.45 -11.97 14.58
CA LYS A 149 -7.14 -12.65 13.48
C LYS A 149 -6.34 -12.53 12.18
N ILE A 150 -6.32 -13.58 11.37
CA ILE A 150 -5.80 -13.54 9.99
C ILE A 150 -6.68 -12.64 9.11
N HIS A 151 -6.08 -11.65 8.46
CA HIS A 151 -6.78 -10.72 7.56
C HIS A 151 -6.49 -10.95 6.07
N SER A 152 -5.37 -11.59 5.75
CA SER A 152 -4.96 -11.89 4.38
C SER A 152 -5.40 -13.28 3.92
N ARG A 153 -5.28 -13.52 2.61
CA ARG A 153 -5.43 -14.81 1.95
C ARG A 153 -4.09 -15.55 1.79
N CYS A 154 -3.00 -14.96 2.29
CA CYS A 154 -1.67 -15.57 2.21
C CYS A 154 -1.63 -16.86 3.03
N GLN A 155 -0.76 -17.79 2.63
CA GLN A 155 -0.52 -19.03 3.37
C GLN A 155 0.08 -18.76 4.75
N MET A 156 0.87 -17.70 4.89
CA MET A 156 1.50 -17.27 6.14
C MET A 156 1.22 -15.79 6.38
N GLU A 157 0.76 -15.45 7.59
CA GLU A 157 0.63 -14.08 8.08
C GLU A 157 1.36 -14.01 9.42
N VAL A 158 2.38 -13.15 9.51
CA VAL A 158 3.26 -13.06 10.68
C VAL A 158 3.33 -11.63 11.19
N ASP A 159 3.47 -11.48 12.50
CA ASP A 159 3.81 -10.23 13.15
C ASP A 159 5.28 -10.25 13.57
N VAL A 160 6.00 -9.17 13.25
CA VAL A 160 7.43 -9.00 13.53
C VAL A 160 7.70 -7.54 13.89
N TRP A 161 8.66 -7.29 14.78
CA TRP A 161 9.14 -5.94 15.02
C TRP A 161 10.02 -5.49 13.85
N ALA A 162 9.83 -4.26 13.37
CA ALA A 162 10.57 -3.76 12.21
C ALA A 162 12.11 -3.86 12.36
N HIS A 163 12.65 -3.68 13.57
CA HIS A 163 14.09 -3.78 13.83
C HIS A 163 14.63 -5.21 13.88
N ASP A 164 13.74 -6.22 13.91
CA ASP A 164 14.13 -7.64 13.84
C ASP A 164 14.18 -8.15 12.38
N ILE A 165 13.73 -7.35 11.40
CA ILE A 165 13.80 -7.71 9.98
C ILE A 165 15.24 -7.55 9.49
N ILE A 166 15.77 -8.58 8.84
CA ILE A 166 17.06 -8.54 8.17
C ILE A 166 16.82 -8.28 6.68
N SER A 167 17.38 -7.19 6.18
CA SER A 167 17.36 -6.81 4.77
C SER A 167 18.69 -7.22 4.12
N TYR A 168 18.65 -8.04 3.08
CA TYR A 168 19.87 -8.41 2.35
C TYR A 168 20.15 -7.41 1.22
N PRO A 169 21.42 -7.17 0.84
CA PRO A 169 21.73 -6.47 -0.40
C PRO A 169 21.36 -7.35 -1.60
N THR A 170 20.94 -6.75 -2.72
CA THR A 170 20.60 -7.47 -3.96
C THR A 170 21.87 -7.88 -4.74
N GLU A 171 22.73 -8.65 -4.09
CA GLU A 171 24.05 -9.08 -4.56
C GLU A 171 24.30 -10.56 -4.25
N GLY A 172 25.16 -11.21 -5.05
CA GLY A 172 25.50 -12.62 -4.87
C GLY A 172 24.28 -13.54 -4.85
N ASP A 173 24.14 -14.34 -3.80
CA ASP A 173 23.05 -15.31 -3.64
C ASP A 173 21.66 -14.66 -3.58
N TRP A 174 21.59 -13.38 -3.25
CA TRP A 174 20.34 -12.60 -3.11
C TRP A 174 19.96 -11.85 -4.40
N GLN A 175 20.64 -12.10 -5.53
CA GLN A 175 20.23 -11.60 -6.85
C GLN A 175 19.13 -12.45 -7.50
N ARG A 176 18.84 -13.63 -6.95
CA ARG A 176 17.83 -14.54 -7.50
C ARG A 176 16.43 -13.92 -7.45
N ILE A 177 15.60 -14.30 -8.42
CA ILE A 177 14.19 -13.89 -8.49
C ILE A 177 13.32 -15.03 -7.97
N ALA A 178 12.33 -14.72 -7.13
CA ALA A 178 11.36 -15.69 -6.65
C ALA A 178 10.49 -16.25 -7.82
N PRO A 179 9.95 -17.47 -7.71
CA PRO A 179 9.09 -18.07 -8.74
C PRO A 179 7.67 -17.47 -8.69
N LEU A 180 7.57 -16.18 -9.03
CA LEU A 180 6.33 -15.40 -9.00
C LEU A 180 5.27 -16.01 -9.93
N ARG A 181 4.01 -16.03 -9.51
CA ARG A 181 2.88 -16.38 -10.38
C ARG A 181 2.45 -15.16 -11.18
N ILE A 182 2.56 -15.25 -12.50
CA ILE A 182 2.19 -14.19 -13.44
C ILE A 182 0.93 -14.65 -14.17
N MET A 183 -0.18 -13.95 -13.94
CA MET A 183 -1.46 -14.20 -14.60
C MET A 183 -1.70 -13.15 -15.68
N SER A 184 -2.02 -13.59 -16.89
CA SER A 184 -2.58 -12.74 -17.93
C SER A 184 -4.03 -13.09 -18.18
N TYR A 185 -4.88 -12.10 -18.46
CA TYR A 185 -6.28 -12.32 -18.78
C TYR A 185 -6.80 -11.29 -19.78
N ASP A 186 -7.91 -11.63 -20.42
CA ASP A 186 -8.62 -10.82 -21.41
C ASP A 186 -10.13 -11.14 -21.34
N ILE A 187 -10.99 -10.17 -21.67
CA ILE A 187 -12.45 -10.32 -21.63
C ILE A 187 -13.10 -10.05 -22.98
N GLU A 188 -14.23 -10.72 -23.21
CA GLU A 188 -15.10 -10.45 -24.35
C GLU A 188 -16.49 -10.05 -23.90
N CYS A 189 -17.04 -9.02 -24.53
CA CYS A 189 -18.37 -8.47 -24.23
C CYS A 189 -19.26 -8.50 -25.47
N ALA A 190 -20.52 -8.90 -25.32
CA ALA A 190 -21.49 -8.88 -26.41
C ALA A 190 -22.17 -7.51 -26.51
N GLY A 191 -21.59 -6.59 -27.29
CA GLY A 191 -22.09 -5.22 -27.48
C GLY A 191 -23.26 -5.09 -28.46
N ARG A 192 -24.05 -4.03 -28.30
CA ARG A 192 -25.05 -3.58 -29.28
C ARG A 192 -24.37 -3.00 -30.54
N LYS A 193 -24.98 -3.21 -31.70
CA LYS A 193 -24.43 -2.79 -33.00
C LYS A 193 -24.15 -1.28 -33.05
N GLY A 194 -22.91 -0.90 -33.31
CA GLY A 194 -22.48 0.49 -33.47
C GLY A 194 -22.30 1.26 -32.16
N ILE A 195 -22.46 0.59 -31.01
CA ILE A 195 -22.32 1.19 -29.68
C ILE A 195 -21.16 0.48 -29.00
N PHE A 196 -20.24 1.27 -28.42
CA PHE A 196 -19.16 0.71 -27.62
C PHE A 196 -19.73 0.05 -26.34
N PRO A 197 -19.24 -1.11 -25.88
CA PRO A 197 -19.83 -1.81 -24.75
C PRO A 197 -19.97 -0.93 -23.49
N GLU A 198 -21.15 -0.97 -22.88
CA GLU A 198 -21.49 -0.28 -21.64
C GLU A 198 -21.83 -1.31 -20.56
N PRO A 199 -21.18 -1.27 -19.38
CA PRO A 199 -21.33 -2.32 -18.35
C PRO A 199 -22.75 -2.41 -17.77
N GLU A 200 -23.59 -1.39 -17.94
CA GLU A 200 -25.00 -1.40 -17.55
C GLU A 200 -25.88 -2.25 -18.48
N HIS A 201 -25.42 -2.49 -19.72
CA HIS A 201 -26.25 -3.07 -20.79
C HIS A 201 -25.65 -4.33 -21.39
N ASP A 202 -24.36 -4.29 -21.73
CA ASP A 202 -23.73 -5.29 -22.56
C ASP A 202 -23.04 -6.35 -21.65
N PRO A 203 -23.36 -7.65 -21.80
CA PRO A 203 -22.85 -8.68 -20.91
C PRO A 203 -21.41 -9.09 -21.24
N VAL A 204 -20.66 -9.47 -20.21
CA VAL A 204 -19.40 -10.21 -20.35
C VAL A 204 -19.76 -11.65 -20.72
N ILE A 205 -19.22 -12.13 -21.84
CA ILE A 205 -19.53 -13.46 -22.38
C ILE A 205 -18.38 -14.43 -22.27
N GLN A 206 -17.13 -13.95 -22.25
CA GLN A 206 -15.96 -14.80 -22.04
C GLN A 206 -14.89 -14.08 -21.23
N ILE A 207 -14.15 -14.85 -20.42
CA ILE A 207 -12.92 -14.39 -19.78
C ILE A 207 -11.87 -15.48 -19.97
N ALA A 208 -10.81 -15.17 -20.70
CA ALA A 208 -9.67 -16.06 -20.88
C ALA A 208 -8.58 -15.74 -19.84
N SER A 209 -7.88 -16.73 -19.34
CA SER A 209 -6.78 -16.53 -18.40
C SER A 209 -5.68 -17.56 -18.60
N MET A 210 -4.43 -17.10 -18.50
CA MET A 210 -3.23 -17.93 -18.52
C MET A 210 -2.34 -17.59 -17.33
N VAL A 211 -1.68 -18.60 -16.77
CA VAL A 211 -0.77 -18.40 -15.62
C VAL A 211 0.55 -19.13 -15.86
N ILE A 212 1.64 -18.39 -15.73
CA ILE A 212 3.01 -18.90 -15.81
C ILE A 212 3.74 -18.60 -14.50
N ARG A 213 4.74 -19.41 -14.14
CA ARG A 213 5.64 -19.08 -13.04
C ARG A 213 6.90 -18.44 -13.62
N GLN A 214 7.40 -17.42 -12.95
CA GLN A 214 8.63 -16.75 -13.35
C GLN A 214 9.79 -17.76 -13.47
N GLY A 215 10.37 -17.85 -14.67
CA GLY A 215 11.46 -18.77 -14.99
C GLY A 215 11.03 -20.07 -15.71
N ASP A 216 9.75 -20.43 -15.66
CA ASP A 216 9.23 -21.56 -16.43
C ASP A 216 9.09 -21.20 -17.92
N LYS A 217 9.17 -22.21 -18.80
CA LYS A 217 9.06 -22.02 -20.26
C LYS A 217 7.62 -22.01 -20.76
N GLU A 218 6.73 -22.69 -20.05
CA GLU A 218 5.35 -22.90 -20.45
C GLU A 218 4.43 -22.55 -19.28
N GLU A 219 3.25 -22.04 -19.63
CA GLU A 219 2.16 -21.80 -18.70
C GLU A 219 1.64 -23.11 -18.08
N PHE A 220 1.30 -23.07 -16.80
CA PHE A 220 0.77 -24.23 -16.08
C PHE A 220 -0.75 -24.17 -15.88
N ILE A 221 -1.39 -23.05 -16.23
CA ILE A 221 -2.85 -22.89 -16.24
C ILE A 221 -3.25 -22.17 -17.53
N LYS A 222 -4.26 -22.73 -18.22
CA LYS A 222 -4.98 -22.13 -19.34
C LYS A 222 -6.46 -22.39 -19.15
N THR A 223 -7.24 -21.33 -18.97
CA THR A 223 -8.67 -21.42 -18.70
C THR A 223 -9.44 -20.46 -19.57
N VAL A 224 -10.66 -20.83 -19.96
CA VAL A 224 -11.64 -19.89 -20.52
C VAL A 224 -12.98 -20.07 -19.80
N PHE A 225 -13.48 -19.00 -19.19
CA PHE A 225 -14.81 -18.95 -18.59
C PHE A 225 -15.77 -18.46 -19.66
N THR A 226 -16.84 -19.22 -19.96
CA THR A 226 -17.78 -18.87 -21.03
C THR A 226 -19.20 -18.76 -20.52
N LEU A 227 -19.95 -17.78 -21.03
CA LEU A 227 -21.39 -17.69 -20.84
C LEU A 227 -22.09 -18.62 -21.83
N GLY A 228 -22.77 -19.63 -21.30
CA GLY A 228 -23.32 -20.73 -22.10
C GLY A 228 -22.28 -21.81 -22.38
N THR A 229 -22.52 -22.58 -23.43
CA THR A 229 -21.69 -23.74 -23.81
C THR A 229 -20.55 -23.35 -24.74
N CYS A 230 -19.44 -24.08 -24.68
CA CYS A 230 -18.29 -23.91 -25.55
C CYS A 230 -17.70 -25.29 -25.91
N ALA A 231 -17.25 -25.45 -27.15
CA ALA A 231 -16.59 -26.68 -27.56
C ALA A 231 -15.27 -26.85 -26.79
N ASN A 232 -14.87 -28.11 -26.56
CA ASN A 232 -13.60 -28.38 -25.90
C ASN A 232 -12.42 -27.84 -26.71
N ILE A 233 -11.45 -27.24 -26.02
CA ILE A 233 -10.22 -26.69 -26.61
C ILE A 233 -9.03 -27.48 -26.05
N ALA A 234 -8.24 -28.08 -26.93
CA ALA A 234 -7.12 -28.93 -26.51
C ALA A 234 -6.12 -28.16 -25.63
N GLY A 235 -5.85 -28.67 -24.44
CA GLY A 235 -4.91 -28.07 -23.49
C GLY A 235 -5.45 -26.85 -22.74
N VAL A 236 -6.75 -26.54 -22.84
CA VAL A 236 -7.40 -25.44 -22.13
C VAL A 236 -8.58 -25.99 -21.32
N GLU A 237 -8.70 -25.56 -20.07
CA GLU A 237 -9.88 -25.85 -19.26
C GLU A 237 -11.02 -24.90 -19.62
N VAL A 238 -12.10 -25.44 -20.19
CA VAL A 238 -13.29 -24.68 -20.58
C VAL A 238 -14.30 -24.74 -19.43
N ILE A 239 -14.58 -23.59 -18.82
CA ILE A 239 -15.46 -23.44 -17.66
C ILE A 239 -16.78 -22.79 -18.10
N GLU A 240 -17.73 -23.64 -18.45
CA GLU A 240 -19.06 -23.21 -18.89
C GLU A 240 -19.90 -22.69 -17.70
N CYS A 241 -20.51 -21.52 -17.89
CA CYS A 241 -21.31 -20.84 -16.89
C CYS A 241 -22.71 -20.54 -17.45
N LYS A 242 -23.76 -21.00 -16.76
CA LYS A 242 -25.15 -20.82 -17.22
C LYS A 242 -25.62 -19.36 -17.14
N THR A 243 -25.04 -18.58 -16.25
CA THR A 243 -25.40 -17.18 -16.02
C THR A 243 -24.13 -16.34 -15.94
N GLU A 244 -24.24 -15.07 -16.31
CA GLU A 244 -23.13 -14.11 -16.18
C GLU A 244 -22.71 -13.91 -14.72
N HIS A 245 -23.68 -14.00 -13.80
CA HIS A 245 -23.40 -13.99 -12.36
C HIS A 245 -22.42 -15.10 -11.97
N ALA A 246 -22.70 -16.34 -12.39
CA ALA A 246 -21.82 -17.48 -12.11
C ALA A 246 -20.45 -17.35 -12.80
N LEU A 247 -20.41 -16.76 -13.99
CA LEU A 247 -19.17 -16.49 -14.72
C LEU A 247 -18.25 -15.55 -13.92
N LEU A 248 -18.78 -14.39 -13.51
CA LEU A 248 -18.02 -13.39 -12.75
C LEU A 248 -17.64 -13.92 -11.36
N GLU A 249 -18.55 -14.61 -10.68
CA GLU A 249 -18.27 -15.21 -9.36
C GLU A 249 -17.13 -16.23 -9.46
N LYS A 250 -17.24 -17.21 -10.37
CA LYS A 250 -16.20 -18.24 -10.57
C LYS A 250 -14.86 -17.65 -11.00
N TRP A 251 -14.83 -16.64 -11.88
CA TRP A 251 -13.57 -16.01 -12.25
C TRP A 251 -12.94 -15.28 -11.05
N SER A 252 -13.75 -14.61 -10.23
CA SER A 252 -13.24 -13.97 -9.00
C SER A 252 -12.71 -14.99 -7.99
N ASP A 253 -13.34 -16.17 -7.87
CA ASP A 253 -12.85 -17.28 -7.05
C ASP A 253 -11.53 -17.83 -7.59
N PHE A 254 -11.44 -18.02 -8.90
CA PHE A 254 -10.24 -18.45 -9.58
C PHE A 254 -9.04 -17.51 -9.32
N VAL A 255 -9.23 -16.19 -9.42
CA VAL A 255 -8.18 -15.21 -9.08
C VAL A 255 -7.72 -15.37 -7.63
N ARG A 256 -8.64 -15.64 -6.70
CA ARG A 256 -8.31 -15.86 -5.27
C ARG A 256 -7.57 -17.19 -5.04
N GLU A 257 -7.95 -18.23 -5.77
CA GLU A 257 -7.38 -19.58 -5.63
C GLU A 257 -6.01 -19.70 -6.28
N VAL A 258 -5.83 -19.15 -7.49
CA VAL A 258 -4.54 -19.08 -8.18
C VAL A 258 -3.53 -18.24 -7.40
N ASP A 259 -4.01 -17.20 -6.70
CA ASP A 259 -3.20 -16.25 -5.95
C ASP A 259 -2.00 -15.67 -6.76
N PRO A 260 -2.25 -14.97 -7.89
CA PRO A 260 -1.18 -14.41 -8.70
C PRO A 260 -0.43 -13.27 -7.99
N ASP A 261 0.89 -13.24 -8.14
CA ASP A 261 1.73 -12.14 -7.65
C ASP A 261 1.65 -10.93 -8.58
N ILE A 262 1.63 -11.20 -9.90
CA ILE A 262 1.52 -10.19 -10.96
C ILE A 262 0.30 -10.52 -11.81
N ILE A 263 -0.54 -9.52 -12.06
CA ILE A 263 -1.60 -9.61 -13.07
C ILE A 263 -1.26 -8.63 -14.21
N THR A 264 -1.19 -9.16 -15.42
CA THR A 264 -0.78 -8.46 -16.63
C THR A 264 -1.79 -8.63 -17.76
N GLY A 265 -1.68 -7.82 -18.80
CA GLY A 265 -2.54 -7.87 -19.98
C GLY A 265 -2.39 -6.58 -20.77
N TYR A 266 -3.33 -6.30 -21.67
CA TYR A 266 -3.28 -5.11 -22.51
C TYR A 266 -4.54 -4.27 -22.30
N ASN A 267 -4.41 -3.06 -21.77
CA ASN A 267 -5.52 -2.16 -21.44
C ASN A 267 -6.42 -2.64 -20.27
N ILE A 268 -5.91 -3.55 -19.45
CA ILE A 268 -6.65 -4.19 -18.36
C ILE A 268 -7.13 -3.20 -17.30
N GLN A 269 -6.40 -2.12 -17.06
CA GLN A 269 -6.78 -1.14 -16.04
C GLN A 269 -7.92 -0.24 -16.52
N ASN A 270 -7.78 0.30 -17.74
CA ASN A 270 -8.71 1.29 -18.28
C ASN A 270 -10.01 0.65 -18.81
N PHE A 271 -9.92 -0.58 -19.34
CA PHE A 271 -11.04 -1.36 -19.85
C PHE A 271 -11.38 -2.53 -18.94
N ASP A 272 -10.65 -3.64 -18.97
CA ASP A 272 -11.11 -4.94 -18.44
C ASP A 272 -11.54 -4.91 -16.97
N PHE A 273 -10.63 -4.59 -16.04
CA PHE A 273 -10.96 -4.51 -14.61
C PHE A 273 -12.07 -3.52 -14.34
N SER A 274 -12.01 -2.36 -14.99
CA SER A 274 -13.00 -1.30 -14.81
C SER A 274 -14.39 -1.75 -15.28
N TYR A 275 -14.44 -2.47 -16.40
CA TYR A 275 -15.66 -3.02 -16.97
C TYR A 275 -16.22 -4.12 -16.08
N LEU A 276 -15.39 -5.08 -15.66
CA LEU A 276 -15.78 -6.17 -14.77
C LEU A 276 -16.30 -5.65 -13.41
N LEU A 277 -15.64 -4.67 -12.80
CA LEU A 277 -16.07 -4.07 -11.54
C LEU A 277 -17.41 -3.34 -11.67
N ALA A 278 -17.60 -2.59 -12.77
CA ALA A 278 -18.86 -1.91 -13.05
C ALA A 278 -19.98 -2.92 -13.34
N ARG A 279 -19.70 -3.94 -14.15
CA ARG A 279 -20.67 -4.98 -14.51
C ARG A 279 -21.11 -5.80 -13.30
N ALA A 280 -20.17 -6.22 -12.45
CA ALA A 280 -20.47 -6.91 -11.21
C ALA A 280 -21.33 -6.05 -10.26
N LYS A 281 -21.12 -4.73 -10.25
CA LYS A 281 -21.97 -3.79 -9.51
C LYS A 281 -23.38 -3.73 -10.11
N THR A 282 -23.53 -3.62 -11.43
CA THR A 282 -24.83 -3.64 -12.13
C THR A 282 -25.62 -4.91 -11.82
N LEU A 283 -24.95 -6.05 -11.76
CA LEU A 283 -25.56 -7.36 -11.48
C LEU A 283 -25.70 -7.67 -9.98
N ASN A 284 -25.34 -6.74 -9.10
CA ASN A 284 -25.36 -6.90 -7.64
C ASN A 284 -24.61 -8.15 -7.15
N ILE A 285 -23.35 -8.33 -7.59
CA ILE A 285 -22.46 -9.42 -7.15
C ILE A 285 -21.55 -8.88 -6.04
N PRO A 286 -21.92 -9.01 -4.75
CA PRO A 286 -21.21 -8.35 -3.66
C PRO A 286 -19.82 -8.93 -3.40
N THR A 287 -19.58 -10.19 -3.78
CA THR A 287 -18.34 -10.95 -3.54
C THR A 287 -17.26 -10.69 -4.60
N PHE A 288 -17.65 -10.28 -5.80
CA PHE A 288 -16.73 -10.03 -6.91
C PHE A 288 -15.59 -9.04 -6.60
N PRO A 289 -15.83 -7.85 -6.00
CA PRO A 289 -14.82 -6.81 -5.87
C PRO A 289 -13.85 -7.06 -4.70
N TYR A 290 -13.58 -8.30 -4.31
CA TYR A 290 -12.60 -8.68 -3.30
C TYR A 290 -11.49 -9.53 -3.94
N LEU A 291 -10.74 -8.91 -4.84
CA LEU A 291 -9.73 -9.57 -5.69
C LEU A 291 -8.30 -9.52 -5.10
N GLY A 292 -8.04 -8.58 -4.19
CA GLY A 292 -6.76 -8.47 -3.48
C GLY A 292 -6.51 -9.61 -2.48
N ARG A 293 -5.30 -9.63 -1.90
CA ARG A 293 -4.92 -10.58 -0.84
C ARG A 293 -5.53 -10.23 0.52
N LEU A 294 -5.93 -8.99 0.76
CA LEU A 294 -6.66 -8.61 1.98
C LEU A 294 -8.16 -8.94 1.84
N LYS A 295 -8.70 -9.75 2.77
CA LYS A 295 -10.06 -10.29 2.70
C LYS A 295 -11.16 -9.22 2.76
N ASP A 296 -10.90 -8.17 3.54
CA ASP A 296 -11.88 -7.15 3.89
C ASP A 296 -11.69 -5.83 3.09
N VAL A 297 -10.78 -5.82 2.10
CA VAL A 297 -10.52 -4.63 1.27
C VAL A 297 -11.14 -4.81 -0.10
N LYS A 298 -12.04 -3.88 -0.45
CA LYS A 298 -12.70 -3.85 -1.74
C LYS A 298 -11.77 -3.26 -2.82
N THR A 299 -11.68 -3.95 -3.94
CA THR A 299 -11.09 -3.48 -5.19
C THR A 299 -11.99 -2.43 -5.84
N THR A 300 -11.39 -1.29 -6.18
CA THR A 300 -12.06 -0.12 -6.75
C THR A 300 -11.23 0.43 -7.89
N ALA A 301 -11.91 0.99 -8.90
CA ALA A 301 -11.29 1.77 -9.96
C ALA A 301 -11.37 3.26 -9.60
N ARG A 302 -10.24 3.97 -9.65
CA ARG A 302 -10.16 5.41 -9.40
C ARG A 302 -9.50 6.11 -10.58
N VAL A 303 -10.13 7.16 -11.08
CA VAL A 303 -9.55 7.98 -12.13
C VAL A 303 -8.36 8.75 -11.57
N THR A 304 -7.22 8.65 -12.26
CA THR A 304 -5.97 9.33 -11.93
C THR A 304 -5.50 10.07 -13.16
N VAL A 305 -5.18 11.35 -13.00
CA VAL A 305 -4.64 12.19 -14.07
C VAL A 305 -3.14 12.29 -13.87
N LEU A 306 -2.38 11.78 -14.82
CA LEU A 306 -0.92 11.94 -14.88
C LEU A 306 -0.60 13.04 -15.88
N GLN A 307 0.17 14.03 -15.44
CA GLN A 307 0.60 15.14 -16.28
C GLN A 307 2.09 15.38 -16.12
N SER A 308 2.84 15.22 -17.21
CA SER A 308 4.25 15.59 -17.27
C SER A 308 4.60 16.18 -18.64
N LYS A 309 5.69 16.94 -18.72
CA LYS A 309 6.15 17.50 -20.01
C LYS A 309 6.54 16.41 -21.02
N GLN A 310 7.01 15.26 -20.54
CA GLN A 310 7.49 14.16 -21.37
C GLN A 310 6.36 13.23 -21.83
N LEU A 311 5.39 12.95 -20.96
CA LEU A 311 4.31 11.98 -21.23
C LEU A 311 2.99 12.64 -21.64
N GLY A 312 2.92 13.96 -21.59
CA GLY A 312 1.70 14.74 -21.81
C GLY A 312 0.73 14.60 -20.64
N ARG A 313 -0.55 14.88 -20.91
CA ARG A 313 -1.65 14.66 -19.97
C ARG A 313 -2.38 13.38 -20.36
N ARG A 314 -2.40 12.40 -19.46
CA ARG A 314 -3.13 11.13 -19.61
C ARG A 314 -4.09 10.96 -18.45
N GLU A 315 -5.27 10.44 -18.74
CA GLU A 315 -6.25 10.04 -17.74
C GLU A 315 -6.32 8.51 -17.76
N ASN A 316 -5.93 7.89 -16.66
CA ASN A 316 -5.91 6.44 -16.49
C ASN A 316 -6.75 6.06 -15.26
N LYS A 317 -7.15 4.80 -15.20
CA LYS A 317 -7.80 4.23 -14.02
C LYS A 317 -6.76 3.45 -13.22
N GLN A 318 -6.65 3.77 -11.94
CA GLN A 318 -5.88 3.01 -10.97
C GLN A 318 -6.81 2.01 -10.28
N ILE A 319 -6.42 0.74 -10.29
CA ILE A 319 -7.14 -0.34 -9.61
C ILE A 319 -6.34 -0.73 -8.36
N ASN A 320 -6.98 -0.77 -7.19
CA ASN A 320 -6.30 -1.26 -5.97
C ASN A 320 -6.44 -2.78 -5.84
N LEU A 321 -5.31 -3.49 -5.83
CA LEU A 321 -5.21 -4.93 -5.58
C LEU A 321 -4.17 -5.19 -4.50
N GLU A 322 -4.55 -4.97 -3.25
CA GLU A 322 -3.61 -5.09 -2.13
C GLU A 322 -2.87 -6.44 -2.13
N GLY A 323 -1.54 -6.39 -2.15
CA GLY A 323 -0.66 -7.55 -2.18
C GLY A 323 -0.45 -8.19 -3.56
N ARG A 324 -0.98 -7.62 -4.65
CA ARG A 324 -0.73 -8.04 -6.05
C ARG A 324 -0.22 -6.86 -6.86
N ILE A 325 0.70 -7.12 -7.77
CA ILE A 325 1.22 -6.11 -8.71
C ILE A 325 0.35 -6.12 -9.97
N LEU A 326 -0.08 -4.95 -10.41
CA LEU A 326 -0.67 -4.75 -11.73
C LEU A 326 0.38 -4.25 -12.71
N PHE A 327 0.49 -4.93 -13.84
CA PHE A 327 1.40 -4.57 -14.92
C PHE A 327 0.63 -4.54 -16.25
N ASP A 328 0.03 -3.39 -16.55
CA ASP A 328 -0.68 -3.18 -17.81
C ASP A 328 0.32 -2.83 -18.93
N LEU A 329 0.35 -3.62 -20.00
CA LEU A 329 1.30 -3.44 -21.11
C LEU A 329 1.03 -2.20 -21.95
N LEU A 330 -0.17 -1.60 -21.83
CA LEU A 330 -0.51 -0.37 -22.57
C LEU A 330 -0.04 0.91 -21.87
N LEU A 331 0.07 0.90 -20.53
CA LEU A 331 0.14 2.12 -19.72
C LEU A 331 1.52 2.76 -19.60
#